data_AF-A0A480AUS4-F1
#
_entry.id   AF-A0A480AUS4-F1
#
_cell.length_a   1.000
_cell.length_b   1.000
_cell.length_c   1.000
_cell.angle_alpha   90.00
_cell.angle_beta   90.00
_cell.angle_gamma   90.00
#
_symmetry.space_group_name_H-M   'P 1'
#
loop_
_entity.id
_entity.type
_entity.pdbx_description
1 polymer ?
#
loop_
_entity_poly.entity_id
_entity_poly.type
_entity_poly.pdbx_seq_one_letter_code
_entity_poly.pdbx_strand_id
1 'polypeptide(L)'
;MLLTALSALANTPVTAADIERQYRGGEPRVALQRLEQALAQRPGDAPLRFLQAVLAAETGQTAQAAKLLERMTEEFPDLPEPYNNLAVLQAAGGQYDRARSLLETALRLDPGYRTAHENLGDVFVRLAQRAYEAASGPRSEPALQSKLRLARELAALR
;
A
#
# COMPACT_ATOMS: atom_id res chain seq x y z
N MET A 1 -28.48 49.46 10.38
CA MET A 1 -28.70 48.02 10.12
C MET A 1 -27.71 47.53 9.08
N LEU A 2 -26.55 47.04 9.49
CA LEU A 2 -25.69 46.21 8.63
C LEU A 2 -25.11 45.11 9.53
N LEU A 3 -25.87 44.04 9.67
CA LEU A 3 -25.47 42.82 10.38
C LEU A 3 -24.71 41.93 9.39
N THR A 4 -23.42 41.76 9.68
CA THR A 4 -22.67 40.50 9.59
C THR A 4 -22.78 39.69 8.30
N ALA A 5 -21.91 40.00 7.34
CA ALA A 5 -21.51 39.08 6.28
C ALA A 5 -20.01 38.75 6.43
N LEU A 6 -19.64 37.97 7.45
CA LEU A 6 -18.29 37.40 7.59
C LEU A 6 -18.31 36.25 8.62
N SER A 7 -18.92 35.13 8.26
CA SER A 7 -18.76 33.86 9.00
C SER A 7 -18.80 32.62 8.11
N ALA A 8 -18.66 32.78 6.78
CA ALA A 8 -18.72 31.68 5.82
C ALA A 8 -17.33 31.29 5.23
N LEU A 9 -16.25 31.75 5.86
CA LEU A 9 -14.87 31.31 5.63
C LEU A 9 -14.41 30.73 6.98
N ALA A 10 -14.07 29.48 7.22
CA ALA A 10 -13.89 28.31 6.37
C ALA A 10 -14.17 27.08 7.27
N ASN A 11 -15.15 26.26 6.92
CA ASN A 11 -15.28 24.92 7.50
C ASN A 11 -15.08 23.89 6.38
N THR A 12 -13.95 24.00 5.69
CA THR A 12 -13.54 23.00 4.71
C THR A 12 -13.39 21.67 5.44
N PRO A 13 -14.11 20.61 5.04
CA PRO A 13 -13.99 19.32 5.69
C PRO A 13 -12.54 18.85 5.61
N VAL A 14 -12.02 18.35 6.74
CA VAL A 14 -10.64 17.87 6.82
C VAL A 14 -10.38 16.81 5.75
N THR A 15 -9.29 16.95 5.01
CA THR A 15 -8.94 16.00 3.95
C THR A 15 -8.07 14.87 4.49
N ALA A 16 -7.98 13.77 3.74
CA ALA A 16 -7.01 12.72 4.04
C ALA A 16 -5.57 13.28 4.09
N ALA A 17 -5.21 14.17 3.18
CA ALA A 17 -3.89 14.79 3.13
C ALA A 17 -3.58 15.65 4.37
N ASP A 18 -4.57 16.34 4.94
CA ASP A 18 -4.39 17.11 6.18
C ASP A 18 -4.10 16.18 7.37
N ILE A 19 -4.85 15.08 7.45
CA ILE A 19 -4.69 14.07 8.50
C ILE A 19 -3.34 13.37 8.36
N GLU A 20 -2.96 12.97 7.14
CA GLU A 20 -1.67 12.33 6.87
C GLU A 20 -0.52 13.26 7.24
N ARG A 21 -0.58 14.53 6.84
CA ARG A 21 0.44 15.53 7.21
C ARG A 21 0.57 15.65 8.73
N GLN A 22 -0.54 15.67 9.45
CA GLN A 22 -0.53 15.72 10.91
C GLN A 22 0.07 14.45 11.53
N TYR A 23 -0.27 13.28 10.98
CA TYR A 23 0.30 12.01 11.41
C TYR A 23 1.82 12.00 11.25
N ARG A 24 2.32 12.41 10.08
CA ARG A 24 3.76 12.55 9.78
C ARG A 24 4.43 13.66 10.61
N GLY A 25 3.67 14.66 11.04
CA GLY A 25 4.13 15.77 11.88
C GLY A 25 4.38 15.42 13.35
N GLY A 26 4.20 14.16 13.76
CA GLY A 26 4.47 13.72 15.13
C GLY A 26 3.25 13.73 16.05
N GLU A 27 2.04 13.93 15.51
CA GLU A 27 0.79 13.90 16.28
C GLU A 27 -0.11 12.69 15.90
N PRO A 28 0.40 11.44 15.95
CA PRO A 28 -0.32 10.28 15.39
C PRO A 28 -1.65 10.01 16.10
N ARG A 29 -1.73 10.26 17.42
CA ARG A 29 -2.99 10.09 18.17
C ARG A 29 -4.09 11.04 17.70
N VAL A 30 -3.74 12.30 17.47
CA VAL A 30 -4.70 13.32 17.02
C VAL A 30 -5.14 13.04 15.59
N ALA A 31 -4.20 12.65 14.71
CA ALA A 31 -4.51 12.28 13.34
C ALA A 31 -5.47 11.09 13.27
N LEU A 32 -5.24 10.03 14.05
CA LEU A 32 -6.13 8.86 14.09
C LEU A 32 -7.53 9.21 14.59
N GLN A 33 -7.63 10.04 15.63
CA GLN A 33 -8.94 10.52 16.12
C GLN A 33 -9.68 11.34 15.05
N ARG A 34 -8.95 12.21 14.32
CA ARG A 34 -9.54 12.99 13.24
C ARG A 34 -9.97 12.13 12.06
N LEU A 35 -9.21 11.09 11.74
CA LEU A 35 -9.58 10.12 10.72
C LEU A 35 -10.89 9.40 11.08
N GLU A 36 -11.01 8.93 12.32
CA GLU A 36 -12.23 8.30 12.82
C GLU A 36 -13.44 9.24 12.71
N GLN A 37 -13.30 10.50 13.16
CA GLN A 37 -14.35 11.50 13.04
C GLN A 37 -14.74 11.80 11.59
N ALA A 38 -13.75 11.89 10.70
CA ALA A 38 -13.99 12.17 9.29
C ALA A 38 -14.71 11.00 8.59
N LEU A 39 -14.33 9.76 8.91
CA LEU A 39 -14.99 8.55 8.40
C LEU A 39 -16.40 8.37 8.98
N ALA A 40 -16.65 8.77 10.22
CA ALA A 40 -18.00 8.74 10.79
C ALA A 40 -18.96 9.67 10.03
N GLN A 41 -18.47 10.81 9.53
CA GLN A 41 -19.26 11.76 8.75
C GLN A 41 -19.35 11.39 7.27
N ARG A 42 -18.26 10.85 6.71
CA ARG A 42 -18.14 10.48 5.29
C ARG A 42 -17.67 9.04 5.17
N PRO A 43 -18.52 8.07 5.52
CA PRO A 43 -18.11 6.68 5.52
C PRO A 43 -17.67 6.21 4.14
N GLY A 44 -18.20 6.78 3.05
CA GLY A 44 -17.92 6.45 1.64
C GLY A 44 -16.68 7.10 1.01
N ASP A 45 -15.93 7.92 1.75
CA ASP A 45 -14.82 8.70 1.18
C ASP A 45 -13.59 7.81 0.92
N ALA A 46 -13.31 7.53 -0.36
CA ALA A 46 -12.22 6.64 -0.75
C ALA A 46 -10.83 7.12 -0.25
N PRO A 47 -10.43 8.40 -0.39
CA PRO A 47 -9.19 8.89 0.20
C PRO A 47 -9.06 8.66 1.71
N LEU A 48 -10.13 8.89 2.50
CA LEU A 48 -10.08 8.63 3.94
C LEU A 48 -9.96 7.14 4.26
N ARG A 49 -10.70 6.28 3.54
CA ARG A 49 -10.61 4.82 3.71
C ARG A 49 -9.23 4.29 3.35
N PHE A 50 -8.65 4.82 2.28
CA PHE A 50 -7.30 4.48 1.87
C PHE A 50 -6.29 4.87 2.95
N LEU A 51 -6.39 6.09 3.48
CA LEU A 51 -5.56 6.53 4.59
C LEU A 51 -5.72 5.64 5.84
N GLN A 52 -6.94 5.20 6.15
CA GLN A 52 -7.18 4.26 7.24
C GLN A 52 -6.43 2.95 7.05
N ALA A 53 -6.43 2.40 5.83
CA ALA A 53 -5.69 1.19 5.53
C ALA A 53 -4.17 1.38 5.62
N VAL A 54 -3.66 2.50 5.11
CA VAL A 54 -2.23 2.85 5.19
C VAL A 54 -1.79 2.98 6.64
N LEU A 55 -2.50 3.75 7.47
CA LEU A 55 -2.15 3.93 8.89
C LEU A 55 -2.32 2.63 9.69
N ALA A 56 -3.28 1.77 9.35
CA ALA A 56 -3.39 0.44 9.93
C ALA A 56 -2.15 -0.42 9.62
N ALA A 57 -1.65 -0.37 8.38
CA ALA A 57 -0.43 -1.07 8.00
C ALA A 57 0.80 -0.54 8.76
N GLU A 58 0.96 0.79 8.84
CA GLU A 58 2.09 1.43 9.55
C GLU A 58 2.11 1.15 11.05
N THR A 59 0.93 0.94 11.66
CA THR A 59 0.80 0.61 13.08
C THR A 59 0.84 -0.91 13.35
N GLY A 60 1.21 -1.71 12.36
CA GLY A 60 1.37 -3.17 12.50
C GLY A 60 0.06 -3.95 12.47
N GLN A 61 -1.07 -3.31 12.19
CA GLN A 61 -2.39 -3.93 12.08
C GLN A 61 -2.60 -4.55 10.68
N THR A 62 -1.62 -5.33 10.22
CA THR A 62 -1.51 -5.86 8.85
C THR A 62 -2.79 -6.58 8.38
N ALA A 63 -3.40 -7.41 9.23
CA ALA A 63 -4.62 -8.14 8.88
C ALA A 63 -5.83 -7.20 8.68
N GLN A 64 -5.91 -6.12 9.44
CA GLN A 64 -6.96 -5.11 9.29
C GLN A 64 -6.72 -4.28 8.02
N ALA A 65 -5.48 -3.84 7.78
CA ALA A 65 -5.11 -3.13 6.57
C ALA A 65 -5.44 -3.93 5.30
N ALA A 66 -5.10 -5.23 5.28
CA ALA A 66 -5.42 -6.11 4.16
C ALA A 66 -6.93 -6.19 3.90
N LYS A 67 -7.75 -6.38 4.95
CA LYS A 67 -9.22 -6.40 4.82
C LYS A 67 -9.80 -5.08 4.31
N LEU A 68 -9.25 -3.96 4.75
CA LEU A 68 -9.67 -2.64 4.27
C LEU A 68 -9.35 -2.48 2.78
N LEU A 69 -8.14 -2.84 2.36
CA LEU A 69 -7.70 -2.76 0.97
C LEU A 69 -8.47 -3.72 0.06
N GLU A 70 -8.73 -4.96 0.51
CA GLU A 70 -9.56 -5.92 -0.22
C GLU A 70 -10.95 -5.35 -0.50
N ARG A 71 -11.62 -4.78 0.51
CA ARG A 71 -12.91 -4.08 0.30
C ARG A 71 -12.78 -2.91 -0.66
N MET A 72 -11.70 -2.14 -0.58
CA MET A 72 -11.48 -1.04 -1.52
C MET A 72 -11.30 -1.53 -2.97
N THR A 73 -10.68 -2.69 -3.19
CA THR A 73 -10.59 -3.28 -4.54
C THR A 73 -11.94 -3.78 -5.09
N GLU A 74 -12.92 -4.01 -4.21
CA GLU A 74 -14.28 -4.38 -4.59
C GLU A 74 -15.17 -3.15 -4.83
N GLU A 75 -15.08 -2.15 -3.94
CA GLU A 75 -15.91 -0.93 -3.98
C GLU A 75 -15.40 0.12 -4.97
N PHE A 76 -14.08 0.15 -5.21
CA PHE A 76 -13.41 1.13 -6.08
C PHE A 76 -12.43 0.42 -7.04
N PRO A 77 -12.94 -0.42 -7.97
CA PRO A 77 -12.10 -1.27 -8.82
C PRO A 77 -11.21 -0.49 -9.81
N ASP A 78 -11.47 0.80 -10.02
CA ASP A 78 -10.70 1.65 -10.93
C ASP A 78 -9.55 2.40 -10.24
N LEU A 79 -9.39 2.27 -8.92
CA LEU A 79 -8.29 2.89 -8.17
C LEU A 79 -7.08 1.96 -8.14
N PRO A 80 -5.91 2.36 -8.65
CA PRO A 80 -4.71 1.52 -8.64
C PRO A 80 -4.06 1.37 -7.26
N GLU A 81 -4.20 2.37 -6.38
CA GLU A 81 -3.48 2.43 -5.10
C GLU A 81 -3.85 1.32 -4.11
N PRO A 82 -5.13 0.91 -3.96
CA PRO A 82 -5.50 -0.23 -3.13
C PRO A 82 -4.86 -1.55 -3.57
N TYR A 83 -4.79 -1.81 -4.89
CA TYR A 83 -4.13 -3.00 -5.42
C TYR A 83 -2.63 -3.01 -5.09
N ASN A 84 -1.94 -1.87 -5.31
CA ASN A 84 -0.52 -1.73 -5.00
C ASN A 84 -0.25 -1.97 -3.50
N ASN A 85 -1.01 -1.34 -2.60
CA ASN A 85 -0.79 -1.49 -1.16
C ASN A 85 -1.15 -2.89 -0.67
N LEU A 86 -2.21 -3.50 -1.20
CA LEU A 86 -2.54 -4.88 -0.87
C LEU A 86 -1.41 -5.81 -1.32
N ALA A 87 -0.83 -5.58 -2.50
CA ALA A 87 0.29 -6.37 -2.99
C ALA A 87 1.51 -6.31 -2.07
N VAL A 88 1.85 -5.12 -1.54
CA VAL A 88 2.94 -4.96 -0.57
C VAL A 88 2.68 -5.81 0.68
N LEU A 89 1.45 -5.80 1.21
CA LEU A 89 1.09 -6.64 2.36
C LEU A 89 1.15 -8.14 2.04
N GLN A 90 0.68 -8.55 0.85
CA GLN A 90 0.76 -9.95 0.41
C GLN A 90 2.22 -10.39 0.21
N ALA A 91 3.08 -9.54 -0.35
CA ALA A 91 4.50 -9.81 -0.53
C ALA A 91 5.22 -9.92 0.83
N ALA A 92 4.90 -9.05 1.80
CA ALA A 92 5.42 -9.16 3.16
C ALA A 92 5.00 -10.48 3.84
N GLY A 93 3.80 -10.99 3.52
CA GLY A 93 3.33 -12.32 3.92
C GLY A 93 3.88 -13.48 3.08
N GLY A 94 4.80 -13.25 2.15
CA GLY A 94 5.38 -14.28 1.28
C GLY A 94 4.45 -14.77 0.17
N GLN A 95 3.31 -14.12 -0.08
CA GLN A 95 2.34 -14.49 -1.11
C GLN A 95 2.67 -13.79 -2.44
N TYR A 96 3.86 -14.07 -2.99
CA TYR A 96 4.41 -13.33 -4.13
C TYR A 96 3.60 -13.44 -5.42
N ASP A 97 2.99 -14.59 -5.73
CA ASP A 97 2.14 -14.73 -6.92
C ASP A 97 0.86 -13.87 -6.84
N ARG A 98 0.29 -13.77 -5.64
CA ARG A 98 -0.86 -12.89 -5.39
C ARG A 98 -0.45 -11.43 -5.46
N ALA A 99 0.69 -11.07 -4.88
CA ALA A 99 1.25 -9.72 -4.98
C ALA A 99 1.49 -9.31 -6.44
N ARG A 100 2.07 -10.20 -7.26
CA ARG A 100 2.26 -9.99 -8.70
C ARG A 100 0.94 -9.66 -9.39
N SER A 101 -0.09 -10.49 -9.20
CA SER A 101 -1.38 -10.31 -9.87
C SER A 101 -2.07 -8.99 -9.51
N LEU A 102 -1.92 -8.56 -8.25
CA LEU A 102 -2.42 -7.26 -7.77
C LEU A 102 -1.66 -6.10 -8.41
N LEU A 103 -0.33 -6.16 -8.49
CA LEU A 103 0.49 -5.13 -9.11
C LEU A 103 0.25 -5.04 -10.62
N GLU A 104 0.10 -6.16 -11.31
CA GLU A 104 -0.31 -6.19 -12.71
C GLU A 104 -1.69 -5.54 -12.93
N THR A 105 -2.59 -5.65 -11.95
CA THR A 105 -3.88 -4.96 -11.98
C THR A 105 -3.71 -3.45 -11.77
N ALA A 106 -2.91 -3.03 -10.78
CA ALA A 106 -2.59 -1.62 -10.56
C ALA A 106 -1.98 -0.97 -11.81
N LEU A 107 -1.07 -1.65 -12.49
CA LEU A 107 -0.41 -1.20 -13.72
C LEU A 107 -1.32 -1.22 -14.96
N ARG A 108 -2.37 -2.04 -14.95
CA ARG A 108 -3.40 -2.01 -16.01
C ARG A 108 -4.27 -0.76 -15.89
N LEU A 109 -4.56 -0.35 -14.65
CA LEU A 109 -5.36 0.84 -14.33
C LEU A 109 -4.54 2.12 -14.53
N ASP A 110 -3.28 2.12 -14.09
CA ASP A 110 -2.32 3.20 -14.34
C ASP A 110 -0.96 2.63 -14.81
N PRO A 111 -0.72 2.57 -16.13
CA PRO A 111 0.56 2.12 -16.68
C PRO A 111 1.77 2.98 -16.25
N GLY A 112 1.54 4.22 -15.82
CA GLY A 112 2.55 5.15 -15.35
C GLY A 112 2.87 5.04 -13.85
N TYR A 113 2.21 4.14 -13.12
CA TYR A 113 2.33 4.05 -11.67
C TYR A 113 3.71 3.51 -11.23
N ARG A 114 4.66 4.44 -11.10
CA ARG A 114 6.08 4.16 -10.81
C ARG A 114 6.28 3.26 -9.59
N THR A 115 5.58 3.53 -8.50
CA THR A 115 5.67 2.73 -7.27
C THR A 115 5.21 1.28 -7.49
N ALA A 116 4.19 1.05 -8.32
CA ALA A 116 3.76 -0.31 -8.66
C ALA A 116 4.79 -1.04 -9.54
N HIS A 117 5.48 -0.35 -10.45
CA HIS A 117 6.59 -0.93 -11.22
C HIS A 117 7.75 -1.35 -10.31
N GLU A 118 8.13 -0.50 -9.35
CA GLU A 118 9.17 -0.80 -8.37
C GLU A 118 8.81 -2.02 -7.52
N ASN A 119 7.62 -2.01 -6.92
CA ASN A 119 7.11 -3.15 -6.13
C ASN A 119 7.01 -4.43 -6.95
N LEU A 120 6.68 -4.35 -8.25
CA LEU A 120 6.61 -5.51 -9.13
C LEU A 120 8.01 -6.07 -9.41
N GLY A 121 9.01 -5.20 -9.57
CA GLY A 121 10.42 -5.59 -9.67
C GLY A 121 10.87 -6.38 -8.44
N ASP A 122 10.59 -5.89 -7.24
CA ASP A 122 10.91 -6.57 -5.98
C ASP A 122 10.22 -7.93 -5.88
N VAL A 123 8.95 -8.01 -6.27
CA VAL A 123 8.20 -9.27 -6.33
C VAL A 123 8.85 -10.25 -7.33
N PHE A 124 9.32 -9.79 -8.49
CA PHE A 124 10.02 -10.64 -9.44
C PHE A 124 11.35 -11.18 -8.90
N VAL A 125 12.12 -10.36 -8.18
CA VAL A 125 13.35 -10.79 -7.52
C VAL A 125 13.05 -11.91 -6.51
N ARG A 126 11.98 -11.77 -5.70
CA ARG A 126 11.56 -12.80 -4.73
C ARG A 126 11.09 -14.10 -5.39
N LEU A 127 10.34 -14.00 -6.49
CA LEU A 127 9.90 -15.16 -7.27
C LEU A 127 11.10 -15.87 -7.90
N ALA A 128 12.06 -15.13 -8.46
CA ALA A 128 13.30 -15.69 -9.00
C ALA A 128 14.11 -16.38 -7.90
N GLN A 129 14.25 -15.77 -6.73
CA GLN A 129 14.91 -16.38 -5.57
C GLN A 129 14.27 -17.74 -5.24
N ARG A 130 12.94 -17.80 -5.06
CA ARG A 130 12.24 -19.06 -4.76
C ARG A 130 12.43 -20.13 -5.83
N ALA A 131 12.37 -19.74 -7.10
CA ALA A 131 12.58 -20.67 -8.21
C ALA A 131 14.02 -21.23 -8.22
N TYR A 132 15.02 -20.38 -8.00
CA TYR A 132 16.41 -20.82 -7.89
C TYR A 132 16.66 -21.69 -6.66
N GLU A 133 16.02 -21.40 -5.52
CA GLU A 133 16.10 -22.25 -4.32
C GLU A 133 15.50 -23.62 -4.58
N ALA A 134 14.33 -23.70 -5.21
CA ALA A 134 13.69 -24.96 -5.57
C ALA A 134 14.52 -25.80 -6.56
N ALA A 135 15.26 -25.16 -7.46
CA ALA A 135 16.16 -25.82 -8.40
C ALA A 135 17.55 -26.18 -7.80
N SER A 136 17.88 -25.67 -6.62
CA SER A 136 19.18 -25.87 -5.98
C SER A 136 19.26 -27.22 -5.28
N GLY A 137 20.43 -27.87 -5.35
CA GLY A 137 20.72 -29.16 -4.76
C GLY A 137 22.23 -29.49 -4.76
N PRO A 138 22.64 -30.67 -4.27
CA PRO A 138 24.05 -31.01 -4.07
C PRO A 138 24.94 -31.01 -5.33
N ARG A 139 24.33 -31.07 -6.53
CA ARG A 139 25.03 -31.08 -7.83
C ARG A 139 24.62 -29.91 -8.72
N SER A 140 24.10 -28.83 -8.15
CA SER A 140 23.73 -27.65 -8.94
C SER A 140 24.92 -27.00 -9.61
N GLU A 141 24.75 -26.64 -10.88
CA GLU A 141 25.73 -25.90 -11.67
C GLU A 141 26.19 -24.61 -10.97
N PRO A 142 27.49 -24.23 -11.04
CA PRO A 142 28.01 -23.01 -10.41
C PRO A 142 27.27 -21.72 -10.80
N ALA A 143 26.75 -21.68 -12.04
CA ALA A 143 25.94 -20.56 -12.53
C ALA A 143 24.61 -20.41 -11.78
N LEU A 144 23.95 -21.51 -11.40
CA LEU A 144 22.71 -21.47 -10.61
C LEU A 144 22.98 -20.93 -9.21
N GLN A 145 24.08 -21.35 -8.57
CA GLN A 145 24.48 -20.85 -7.25
C GLN A 145 24.75 -19.34 -7.28
N SER A 146 25.39 -18.86 -8.36
CA SER A 146 25.65 -17.43 -8.55
C SER A 146 24.35 -16.63 -8.74
N LYS A 147 23.41 -17.13 -9.56
CA LYS A 147 22.08 -16.51 -9.75
C LYS A 147 21.29 -16.46 -8.44
N LEU A 148 21.28 -17.55 -7.68
CA LEU A 148 20.61 -17.62 -6.37
C LEU A 148 21.21 -16.61 -5.39
N ARG A 149 22.54 -16.51 -5.32
CA ARG A 149 23.23 -15.53 -4.47
C ARG A 149 22.82 -14.10 -4.83
N LEU A 150 22.88 -13.73 -6.11
CA LEU A 150 22.49 -12.39 -6.56
C LEU A 150 21.01 -12.09 -6.28
N ALA A 151 20.12 -13.07 -6.50
CA ALA A 151 18.70 -12.91 -6.16
C ALA A 151 18.51 -12.64 -4.67
N ARG A 152 19.23 -13.34 -3.79
CA ARG A 152 19.20 -13.09 -2.33
C ARG A 152 19.75 -11.72 -1.95
N GLU A 153 20.84 -11.29 -2.59
CA GLU A 153 21.43 -9.97 -2.37
C GLU A 153 20.46 -8.85 -2.74
N LEU A 154 19.88 -8.92 -3.95
CA LEU A 154 18.86 -7.95 -4.39
C LEU A 154 17.65 -7.96 -3.46
N ALA A 155 17.18 -9.15 -3.07
CA ALA A 155 16.04 -9.28 -2.18
C ALA A 155 16.35 -8.81 -0.74
N ALA A 156 17.61 -8.64 -0.35
CA ALA A 156 17.96 -8.10 0.96
C ALA A 156 18.00 -6.57 1.00
N LEU A 157 18.02 -5.91 -0.17
CA LEU A 157 17.97 -4.45 -0.26
C LEU A 157 16.60 -3.94 0.17
N ARG A 158 16.61 -2.81 0.88
CA ARG A 158 15.44 -2.04 1.28
C ARG A 158 15.57 -0.63 0.72
#